data_AF-A0A497GUV7-F1
#
_entry.id   AF-A0A497GUV7-F1
#
_cell.length_a   1.000
_cell.length_b   1.000
_cell.length_c   1.000
_cell.angle_alpha   90.00
_cell.angle_beta   90.00
_cell.angle_gamma   90.00
#
_symmetry.space_group_name_H-M   'P 1'
#
loop_
_entity.id
_entity.type
_entity.pdbx_description
1 polymer ?
#
loop_
_entity_poly.entity_id
_entity_poly.type
_entity_poly.pdbx_seq_one_letter_code
_entity_poly.pdbx_strand_id
1 'polypeptide(L)' 'MFVILVYDAGERRVQKFHRICRRYLTWVQLSVFEGELTGAQLER' A
#
# COMPACT_ATOMS: atom_id res chain seq x y z
N MET A 1 -7.35 -3.53 11.79
CA MET A 1 -6.76 -2.20 12.04
C MET A 1 -6.86 -1.45 10.74
N PHE A 2 -7.45 -0.27 10.76
CA PHE A 2 -7.52 0.56 9.58
C PHE A 2 -6.17 1.25 9.33
N VAL A 3 -5.64 1.12 8.11
CA VAL A 3 -4.34 1.70 7.71
C VAL A 3 -4.55 2.59 6.49
N ILE A 4 -3.90 3.75 6.52
CA ILE A 4 -3.69 4.60 5.34
C ILE A 4 -2.20 4.56 5.01
N LEU A 5 -1.87 4.04 3.84
CA LEU A 5 -0.50 3.93 3.34
C LEU A 5 -0.27 5.01 2.29
N VAL A 6 0.71 5.87 2.56
CA VAL A 6 1.23 6.85 1.61
C VAL A 6 2.69 6.53 1.34
N TYR A 7 3.12 6.53 0.08
CA TYR A 7 4.52 6.30 -0.26
C TYR A 7 5.08 7.39 -1.19
N ASP A 8 6.37 7.64 -1.05
CA ASP A 8 7.16 8.34 -2.07
C ASP A 8 8.18 7.36 -2.64
N ALA A 9 8.13 7.15 -3.96
CA ALA A 9 8.98 6.20 -4.65
C ALA A 9 9.33 6.72 -6.05
N GLY A 10 10.63 6.72 -6.35
CA GLY A 10 11.11 7.06 -7.69
C GLY A 10 10.57 6.11 -8.79
N GLU A 11 10.58 6.58 -10.03
CA GLU A 11 9.95 5.94 -11.19
C GLU A 11 10.31 4.47 -11.39
N ARG A 12 11.56 4.09 -11.09
CA ARG A 12 12.02 2.69 -11.21
C ARG A 12 11.33 1.72 -10.25
N ARG A 13 10.80 2.22 -9.12
CA ARG A 13 10.21 1.42 -8.04
C ARG A 13 8.71 1.61 -7.88
N VAL A 14 8.15 2.72 -8.37
CA VAL A 14 6.72 3.05 -8.21
C VAL A 14 5.79 1.91 -8.63
N GLN A 15 6.09 1.24 -9.75
CA GLN A 15 5.30 0.13 -10.26
C GLN A 15 5.34 -1.10 -9.34
N LYS A 16 6.51 -1.35 -8.72
CA LYS A 16 6.67 -2.43 -7.74
C LYS A 16 5.81 -2.15 -6.50
N PHE A 17 5.85 -0.93 -5.98
CA PHE A 17 5.10 -0.53 -4.79
C PHE A 17 3.60 -0.62 -5.06
N HIS A 18 3.13 -0.01 -6.15
CA HIS A 18 1.73 -0.03 -6.54
C HIS A 18 1.17 -1.46 -6.68
N ARG A 19 1.94 -2.37 -7.31
CA ARG A 19 1.55 -3.78 -7.45
C ARG A 19 1.48 -4.51 -6.11
N ILE A 20 2.39 -4.20 -5.18
CA ILE A 20 2.39 -4.80 -3.84
C ILE A 20 1.20 -4.27 -3.03
N CYS A 21 1.03 -2.95 -2.93
CA CYS A 21 -0.03 -2.31 -2.13
C CYS A 21 -1.42 -2.78 -2.57
N ARG A 22 -1.68 -2.91 -3.88
CA ARG A 22 -2.96 -3.41 -4.42
C ARG A 22 -3.33 -4.84 -4.03
N ARG A 23 -2.39 -5.65 -3.51
CA ARG A 23 -2.70 -7.00 -3.00
C ARG A 23 -3.30 -6.98 -1.60
N TYR A 24 -3.12 -5.89 -0.85
CA TYR A 24 -3.46 -5.80 0.57
C TYR A 24 -4.42 -4.66 0.89
N LEU A 25 -4.40 -3.58 0.11
CA LEU A 25 -5.15 -2.36 0.36
C LEU A 25 -5.86 -1.89 -0.92
N THR A 26 -6.90 -1.07 -0.74
CA THR A 26 -7.62 -0.41 -1.82
C THR A 26 -6.86 0.82 -2.27
N TRP A 27 -6.71 1.00 -3.59
CA TRP A 27 -6.12 2.19 -4.17
C TRP A 27 -7.15 3.32 -4.22
N VAL A 28 -6.82 4.49 -3.65
CA VAL A 28 -7.76 5.63 -3.53
C VAL A 28 -7.36 6.78 -4.42
N GLN A 29 -6.08 7.16 -4.38
CA GLN A 29 -5.49 8.21 -5.21
C GLN A 29 -4.01 7.92 -5.45
N LEU A 30 -3.35 8.70 -6.31
CA LEU A 30 -1.92 8.51 -6.60
C LEU A 30 -1.10 8.44 -5.31
N SER A 31 -0.33 7.36 -5.18
CA SER A 31 0.51 7.06 -4.02
C SER A 31 -0.21 6.88 -2.68
N VAL A 32 -1.55 6.74 -2.65
CA VAL A 32 -2.33 6.53 -1.42
C VAL A 32 -3.22 5.29 -1.52
N PHE A 33 -3.18 4.49 -0.46
CA PHE A 33 -3.93 3.27 -0.28
C PHE A 33 -4.59 3.24 1.10
N GLU A 34 -5.75 2.61 1.22
CA GLU A 34 -6.44 2.45 2.50
C GLU A 34 -7.11 1.08 2.64
N GLY A 35 -7.34 0.65 3.89
CA GLY A 35 -8.06 -0.58 4.17
C GLY A 35 -7.74 -1.18 5.54
N GLU A 36 -8.39 -2.30 5.84
CA GLU A 36 -8.16 -3.07 7.08
C GLU A 36 -7.00 -4.06 6.91
N LEU A 37 -6.05 -4.03 7.84
CA LEU A 37 -5.00 -5.04 7.98
C LEU A 37 -5.04 -5.66 9.39
N THR A 38 -4.75 -6.95 9.46
CA THR A 38 -4.42 -7.64 10.72
C THR A 38 -2.95 -7.40 11.06
N GLY A 39 -2.58 -7.50 12.34
CA GLY A 39 -1.17 -7.38 12.76
C GLY A 39 -0.26 -8.37 12.01
N ALA A 40 -0.71 -9.61 11.82
CA ALA A 40 0.01 -10.63 11.08
C ALA A 40 0.21 -10.31 9.59
N GLN A 41 -0.69 -9.53 8.97
CA GLN A 41 -0.52 -9.07 7.58
C GLN A 41 0.44 -7.88 7.45
N LEU A 42 0.59 -7.09 8.51
CA LEU A 42 1.49 -5.94 8.53
C LEU A 42 2.94 -6.35 8.85
N GLU A 43 3.13 -7.33 9.72
CA GLU A 43 4.45 -7.76 10.21
C GLU A 43 5.16 -8.79 9.30
N ARG A 44 4.46 -9.41 8.35
CA ARG A 44 4.99 -10.42 7.41
C ARG A 44 5.31 -9.85 6.04
#